data_AF-A0A669D476-F1
#
_entry.id   AF-A0A669D476-F1
#
_cell.length_a   1.000
_cell.length_b   1.000
_cell.length_c   1.000
_cell.angle_alpha   90.00
_cell.angle_beta   90.00
_cell.angle_gamma   90.00
#
_symmetry.space_group_name_H-M   'P 1'
#
loop_
_entity.id
_entity.type
_entity.pdbx_description
1 polymer ?
#
loop_
_entity_poly.entity_id
_entity_poly.type
_entity_poly.pdbx_seq_one_letter_code
_entity_poly.pdbx_strand_id
1 'polypeptide(L)'
;LAPFILSFSSLTAKVGKTSLIMSLVGEEFPEQVPPRAEEITIPADVTPEKVPTHIFFCLCYIRVPIILVGNKSDLRCGSSMETILPIMNQFSEIETCVECSAKNLKNISELFYYAQKAVLHPTAPLYDPEDKQLKPSCVRALTRIFYISDQDNDRILSDAELNSFQKSCFGNPLAPQALEDVKTVVWKNTSDGVQDNGLTLNGFLFLNTLFIQRGRHETTWTILRKFGYDDNLELTDDYLYPELRVPVGCTTELNHQGYQFIQQLFDKYDEDKDSALSPKELRNLFCVCPYMPWGPEVYMTVPTTNEGYISNHGYLCQWTLSAYLDIHRCLEHLGYLGYPILTEQDSQTAAVTVTREKKVDLEKRQTQRSVFLCKVIGPRGTGKSAFLQAFLDRCDRQILLFTINSDHAKVAFSPYVINTVQVSNQEKYLILNEVDVETEFLKKSDASCDVACLMYDISDPHSFNYCASIYKQHYMESNIPCVLVASKVDLPEVKQFHGMTPAEFCYKHRLPPPMPFSTLSLDSTSKNIYTRLAWAAMYPHLNGSDMTNTTFWLRVALGSAVVAVLGFAIYRAVARLK
;
A
#
# COMPACT_ATOMS: atom_id res chain seq x y z
N LEU A 1 19.77 13.99 9.54
CA LEU A 1 21.00 13.48 8.90
C LEU A 1 22.07 13.37 9.97
N ALA A 2 22.58 12.17 10.21
CA ALA A 2 23.75 11.97 11.05
C ALA A 2 24.97 12.66 10.41
N PRO A 3 25.93 13.17 11.19
CA PRO A 3 27.06 13.88 10.62
C PRO A 3 28.10 12.92 10.01
N PHE A 4 28.77 13.35 8.94
CA PHE A 4 29.82 12.56 8.30
C PHE A 4 31.04 12.43 9.18
N ILE A 5 31.66 11.25 9.19
CA ILE A 5 32.88 10.98 9.93
C ILE A 5 34.00 10.72 8.92
N LEU A 6 34.97 11.63 8.87
CA LEU A 6 36.19 11.45 8.09
C LEU A 6 37.35 11.12 9.03
N SER A 7 37.95 9.93 8.86
CA SER A 7 39.11 9.51 9.64
C SER A 7 40.39 9.50 8.80
N PHE A 8 41.43 10.19 9.27
CA PHE A 8 42.78 10.04 8.73
C PHE A 8 43.59 8.97 9.49
N SER A 9 44.19 8.02 8.78
CA SER A 9 45.01 6.97 9.41
C SER A 9 46.22 7.56 10.15
N SER A 10 46.48 7.09 11.37
CA SER A 10 47.60 7.54 12.21
C SER A 10 48.92 6.83 11.93
N LEU A 11 48.93 5.84 11.03
CA LEU A 11 50.03 4.88 10.84
C LEU A 11 51.33 5.48 10.27
N THR A 12 51.28 6.66 9.63
CA THR A 12 52.46 7.29 9.01
C THR A 12 52.64 8.74 9.44
N ALA A 13 53.79 9.05 10.05
CA ALA A 13 54.19 10.42 10.39
C ALA A 13 54.66 11.20 9.15
N LYS A 14 54.56 12.54 9.20
CA LYS A 14 55.10 13.49 8.19
C LYS A 14 54.45 13.52 6.79
N VAL A 15 53.30 12.88 6.59
CA VAL A 15 52.55 12.92 5.30
C VAL A 15 51.65 14.16 5.13
N GLY A 16 51.62 15.07 6.11
CA GLY A 16 50.94 16.37 5.98
C GLY A 16 49.41 16.36 6.16
N LYS A 17 48.89 15.47 7.02
CA LYS A 17 47.46 15.37 7.33
C LYS A 17 46.90 16.65 7.97
N THR A 18 47.58 17.13 9.02
CA THR A 18 47.19 18.37 9.74
C THR A 18 47.19 19.59 8.83
N SER A 19 48.20 19.72 7.95
CA SER A 19 48.25 20.83 6.98
C SER A 19 47.12 20.76 5.96
N LEU A 20 46.70 19.56 5.51
CA LEU A 20 45.56 19.44 4.59
C LEU A 20 44.26 19.91 5.22
N ILE A 21 44.01 19.50 6.47
CA ILE A 21 42.79 19.87 7.20
C ILE A 21 42.77 21.37 7.48
N MET A 22 43.88 21.93 7.98
CA MET A 22 43.95 23.37 8.25
C MET A 22 43.85 24.21 6.98
N SER A 23 44.43 23.76 5.87
CA SER A 23 44.32 24.48 4.60
C SER A 23 42.93 24.42 3.98
N LEU A 24 42.12 23.40 4.29
CA LEU A 24 40.70 23.42 3.95
C LEU A 24 39.94 24.46 4.77
N VAL A 25 40.16 24.49 6.09
CA VAL A 25 39.40 25.36 7.01
C VAL A 25 39.78 26.83 6.86
N GLY A 26 41.08 27.12 6.71
CA GLY A 26 41.60 28.48 6.63
C GLY A 26 41.68 29.04 5.21
N GLU A 27 41.41 28.23 4.17
CA GLU A 27 41.64 28.57 2.75
C GLU A 27 43.07 29.09 2.45
N GLU A 28 44.03 28.82 3.33
CA GLU A 28 45.42 29.24 3.24
C GLU A 28 46.37 28.18 3.82
N PHE A 29 47.66 28.23 3.45
CA PHE A 29 48.63 27.30 4.01
C PHE A 29 49.18 27.83 5.35
N PRO A 30 49.03 27.09 6.47
CA PRO A 30 49.51 27.55 7.77
C PRO A 30 51.05 27.53 7.85
N GLU A 31 51.64 28.65 8.25
CA GLU A 31 53.11 28.76 8.45
C GLU A 31 53.63 27.85 9.58
N GLN A 32 52.80 27.62 10.60
CA GLN A 32 53.08 26.71 11.70
C GLN A 32 52.01 25.62 11.78
N VAL A 33 52.38 24.40 11.38
CA VAL A 33 51.47 23.23 11.41
C VAL A 33 51.64 22.49 12.74
N PRO A 34 50.60 22.35 13.56
CA PRO A 34 50.68 21.56 14.78
C PRO A 34 50.89 20.06 14.48
N PRO A 35 51.44 19.28 15.43
CA PRO A 35 51.68 17.85 15.22
C PRO A 35 50.39 17.05 14.96
N ARG A 36 49.25 17.51 15.50
CA ARG A 36 47.91 16.94 15.30
C ARG A 36 46.89 18.08 15.29
N ALA A 37 45.96 18.06 14.34
CA ALA A 37 44.79 18.96 14.37
C ALA A 37 43.80 18.51 15.45
N GLU A 38 43.13 19.47 16.08
CA GLU A 38 41.96 19.22 16.93
C GLU A 38 40.78 18.69 16.08
N GLU A 39 39.76 18.14 16.75
CA GLU A 39 38.55 17.68 16.06
C GLU A 39 37.84 18.87 15.42
N ILE A 40 37.61 18.80 14.12
CA ILE A 40 37.01 19.88 13.34
C ILE A 40 35.64 19.45 12.85
N THR A 41 34.67 20.34 12.96
CA THR A 41 33.35 20.18 12.36
C THR A 41 33.17 21.22 11.26
N ILE A 42 33.01 20.76 10.04
CA ILE A 42 32.63 21.61 8.91
C ILE A 42 31.10 21.65 8.88
N PRO A 43 30.48 22.82 9.04
CA PRO A 43 29.03 22.91 9.03
C PRO A 43 28.46 22.72 7.61
N ALA A 44 27.19 22.31 7.55
CA ALA A 44 26.54 21.86 6.33
C ALA A 44 26.54 22.89 5.20
N ASP A 45 26.37 24.17 5.55
CA ASP A 45 26.34 25.33 4.66
C ASP A 45 27.60 25.52 3.82
N VAL A 46 28.74 24.99 4.28
CA VAL A 46 30.04 25.11 3.61
C VAL A 46 30.39 23.85 2.81
N THR A 47 29.63 22.77 2.97
CA THR A 47 29.86 21.51 2.25
C THR A 47 29.06 21.45 0.95
N PRO A 48 29.64 20.93 -0.16
CA PRO A 48 28.92 20.80 -1.44
C PRO A 48 27.59 20.04 -1.32
N GLU A 49 27.55 19.03 -0.43
CA GLU A 49 26.42 18.12 -0.23
C GLU A 49 25.43 18.59 0.86
N LYS A 50 25.67 19.74 1.49
CA LYS A 50 24.84 20.29 2.58
C LYS A 50 24.68 19.37 3.79
N VAL A 51 25.74 18.66 4.17
CA VAL A 51 25.76 17.75 5.34
C VAL A 51 26.96 18.06 6.23
N PRO A 52 26.78 18.20 7.56
CA PRO A 52 27.91 18.51 8.44
C PRO A 52 28.94 17.37 8.43
N THR A 53 30.23 17.72 8.40
CA THR A 53 31.35 16.78 8.37
C THR A 53 32.25 16.94 9.59
N HIS A 54 32.35 15.91 10.41
CA HIS A 54 33.31 15.79 11.50
C HIS A 54 34.60 15.11 11.01
N ILE A 55 35.73 15.75 11.26
CA ILE A 55 37.06 15.26 10.92
C ILE A 55 37.79 14.95 12.22
N PHE A 56 38.23 13.71 12.37
CA PHE A 56 39.09 13.30 13.49
C PHE A 56 40.13 12.26 13.06
N PHE A 57 41.08 11.97 13.95
CA PHE A 57 42.12 10.96 13.72
C PHE A 57 41.76 9.68 14.49
N CYS A 58 41.34 8.62 13.80
CA CYS A 58 41.02 7.32 14.41
C CYS A 58 41.80 6.15 13.77
N LEU A 59 42.17 5.16 14.59
CA LEU A 59 42.51 3.79 14.16
C LEU A 59 41.22 2.96 14.12
N CYS A 60 40.34 3.24 13.16
CA CYS A 60 39.04 2.58 13.09
C CYS A 60 39.10 1.39 12.12
N TYR A 61 38.89 0.18 12.62
CA TYR A 61 38.80 -1.09 11.87
C TYR A 61 37.37 -1.34 11.38
N ILE A 62 36.79 -0.38 10.65
CA ILE A 62 35.45 -0.53 10.07
C ILE A 62 35.61 -0.69 8.56
N ARG A 63 34.78 -1.53 7.92
CA ARG A 63 34.68 -1.64 6.46
C ARG A 63 34.13 -0.33 5.88
N VAL A 64 34.98 0.67 5.76
CA VAL A 64 34.67 2.00 5.20
C VAL A 64 35.37 2.18 3.86
N PRO A 65 34.80 2.96 2.91
CA PRO A 65 35.48 3.29 1.67
C PRO A 65 36.80 4.02 1.96
N ILE A 66 37.87 3.65 1.26
CA ILE A 66 39.21 4.20 1.46
C ILE A 66 39.53 5.14 0.30
N ILE A 67 39.96 6.37 0.63
CA ILE A 67 40.53 7.30 -0.35
C ILE A 67 42.03 7.38 -0.14
N LEU A 68 42.79 7.12 -1.21
CA LEU A 68 44.24 7.27 -1.21
C LEU A 68 44.62 8.71 -1.55
N VAL A 69 45.47 9.33 -0.73
CA VAL A 69 45.81 10.75 -0.88
C VAL A 69 47.31 10.92 -1.08
N GLY A 70 47.70 11.38 -2.26
CA GLY A 70 49.07 11.78 -2.59
C GLY A 70 49.31 13.25 -2.27
N ASN A 71 49.66 13.57 -1.02
CA ASN A 71 49.94 14.94 -0.61
C ASN A 71 51.37 15.41 -0.96
N LYS A 72 51.57 16.73 -1.01
CA LYS A 72 52.82 17.43 -1.37
C LYS A 72 53.20 17.29 -2.84
N SER A 73 52.20 17.31 -3.73
CA SER A 73 52.44 17.29 -5.17
C SER A 73 53.30 18.47 -5.66
N ASP A 74 53.42 19.54 -4.87
CA ASP A 74 54.32 20.69 -5.13
C ASP A 74 55.82 20.33 -5.09
N LEU A 75 56.20 19.23 -4.44
CA LEU A 75 57.60 18.79 -4.34
C LEU A 75 58.04 17.84 -5.47
N ARG A 76 57.14 17.49 -6.39
CA ARG A 76 57.43 16.58 -7.51
C ARG A 76 56.97 17.18 -8.83
N CYS A 77 57.78 17.02 -9.87
CA CYS A 77 57.39 17.29 -11.26
C CYS A 77 56.94 15.98 -11.91
N GLY A 78 55.63 15.78 -12.08
CA GLY A 78 55.02 14.60 -12.71
C GLY A 78 53.95 13.93 -11.84
N SER A 79 53.02 13.20 -12.46
CA SER A 79 52.00 12.42 -11.75
C SER A 79 52.56 11.06 -11.30
N SER A 80 52.21 10.64 -10.10
CA SER A 80 52.52 9.30 -9.57
C SER A 80 51.42 8.27 -9.83
N MET A 81 50.33 8.69 -10.48
CA MET A 81 49.16 7.87 -10.80
C MET A 81 49.49 6.54 -11.49
N GLU A 82 50.44 6.50 -12.43
CA GLU A 82 50.83 5.24 -13.11
C GLU A 82 51.34 4.17 -12.15
N THR A 83 51.96 4.57 -11.03
CA THR A 83 52.48 3.66 -10.01
C THR A 83 51.38 3.20 -9.03
N ILE A 84 50.31 3.98 -8.91
CA ILE A 84 49.21 3.77 -7.96
C ILE A 84 48.08 2.95 -8.59
N LEU A 85 47.87 3.04 -9.90
CA LEU A 85 46.86 2.26 -10.62
C LEU A 85 46.89 0.75 -10.31
N PRO A 86 48.06 0.07 -10.23
CA PRO A 86 48.11 -1.34 -9.85
C PRO A 86 47.62 -1.61 -8.42
N ILE A 87 47.87 -0.67 -7.49
CA ILE A 87 47.46 -0.78 -6.08
C ILE A 87 45.94 -0.63 -5.98
N MET A 88 45.35 0.31 -6.72
CA MET A 88 43.89 0.45 -6.80
C MET A 88 43.22 -0.81 -7.37
N ASN A 89 43.84 -1.45 -8.36
CA ASN A 89 43.33 -2.71 -8.91
C ASN A 89 43.52 -3.90 -7.96
N GLN A 90 44.48 -3.82 -7.03
CA GLN A 90 44.77 -4.89 -6.06
C GLN A 90 43.87 -4.81 -4.81
N PHE A 91 43.48 -3.60 -4.40
CA PHE A 91 42.67 -3.36 -3.20
C PHE A 91 41.36 -2.68 -3.57
N SER A 92 40.28 -3.48 -3.66
CA SER A 92 38.95 -3.01 -4.06
C SER A 92 38.30 -2.06 -3.06
N GLU A 93 38.83 -1.95 -1.84
CA GLU A 93 38.40 -0.96 -0.85
C GLU A 93 38.86 0.47 -1.18
N ILE A 94 39.86 0.63 -2.07
CA ILE A 94 40.35 1.94 -2.50
C ILE A 94 39.46 2.46 -3.63
N GLU A 95 38.62 3.45 -3.31
CA GLU A 95 37.64 3.97 -4.26
C GLU A 95 38.25 4.98 -5.24
N THR A 96 39.12 5.86 -4.74
CA THR A 96 39.79 6.85 -5.58
C THR A 96 41.15 7.26 -5.01
N CYS A 97 41.99 7.80 -5.89
CA CYS A 97 43.27 8.39 -5.55
C CYS A 97 43.29 9.86 -5.94
N VAL A 98 43.63 10.74 -4.99
CA VAL A 98 43.72 12.19 -5.22
C VAL A 98 45.12 12.69 -4.92
N GLU A 99 45.78 13.26 -5.92
CA GLU A 99 47.03 14.01 -5.73
C GLU A 99 46.71 15.46 -5.37
N CYS A 100 47.24 15.93 -4.24
CA CYS A 100 46.96 17.25 -3.70
C CYS A 100 48.23 17.96 -3.19
N SER A 101 48.15 19.28 -3.07
CA SER A 101 49.16 20.10 -2.39
C SER A 101 48.48 21.03 -1.42
N ALA A 102 48.69 20.78 -0.12
CA ALA A 102 48.28 21.72 0.92
C ALA A 102 48.88 23.12 0.71
N LYS A 103 50.15 23.18 0.30
CA LYS A 103 50.90 24.44 0.13
C LYS A 103 50.35 25.33 -0.98
N ASN A 104 49.98 24.72 -2.12
CA ASN A 104 49.47 25.44 -3.28
C ASN A 104 47.94 25.41 -3.36
N LEU A 105 47.25 24.92 -2.32
CA LEU A 105 45.80 24.71 -2.28
C LEU A 105 45.25 23.88 -3.45
N LYS A 106 46.06 22.95 -3.98
CA LYS A 106 45.70 22.14 -5.15
C LYS A 106 44.91 20.91 -4.72
N ASN A 107 43.72 20.71 -5.32
CA ASN A 107 42.84 19.55 -5.17
C ASN A 107 42.44 19.24 -3.71
N ILE A 108 42.47 20.23 -2.83
CA ILE A 108 42.02 20.07 -1.44
C ILE A 108 40.50 19.89 -1.43
N SER A 109 39.74 20.80 -2.04
CA SER A 109 38.28 20.72 -2.11
C SER A 109 37.80 19.44 -2.79
N GLU A 110 38.43 19.03 -3.90
CA GLU A 110 38.14 17.77 -4.60
C GLU A 110 38.34 16.56 -3.69
N LEU A 111 39.41 16.52 -2.88
CA LEU A 111 39.65 15.43 -1.93
C LEU A 111 38.48 15.25 -0.96
N PHE A 112 38.02 16.34 -0.33
CA PHE A 112 36.92 16.28 0.63
C PHE A 112 35.58 16.01 -0.05
N TYR A 113 35.38 16.53 -1.26
CA TYR A 113 34.22 16.19 -2.09
C TYR A 113 34.15 14.70 -2.40
N TYR A 114 35.24 14.10 -2.89
CA TYR A 114 35.30 12.66 -3.14
C TYR A 114 35.12 11.84 -1.87
N ALA A 115 35.63 12.31 -0.72
CA ALA A 115 35.45 11.64 0.57
C ALA A 115 34.01 11.64 1.06
N GLN A 116 33.28 12.74 0.89
CA GLN A 116 31.85 12.79 1.18
C GLN A 116 31.08 11.89 0.22
N LYS A 117 31.40 11.97 -1.08
CA LYS A 117 30.75 11.20 -2.13
C LYS A 117 30.90 9.69 -1.95
N ALA A 118 32.08 9.23 -1.53
CA ALA A 118 32.37 7.84 -1.21
C ALA A 118 31.43 7.24 -0.17
N VAL A 119 31.07 8.03 0.85
CA VAL A 119 30.16 7.60 1.92
C VAL A 119 28.70 7.78 1.49
N LEU A 120 28.39 8.86 0.77
CA LEU A 120 27.05 9.15 0.28
C LEU A 120 26.60 8.20 -0.81
N HIS A 121 27.48 7.67 -1.63
CA HIS A 121 27.12 6.91 -2.82
C HIS A 121 28.04 5.68 -2.96
N PRO A 122 28.03 4.75 -1.98
CA PRO A 122 29.02 3.70 -1.93
C PRO A 122 28.91 2.78 -3.15
N THR A 123 30.04 2.49 -3.79
CA THR A 123 30.06 1.59 -4.97
C THR A 123 29.94 0.11 -4.55
N ALA A 124 30.41 -0.24 -3.35
CA ALA A 124 30.51 -1.61 -2.84
C ALA A 124 29.19 -2.44 -2.84
N PRO A 125 28.01 -1.91 -2.48
CA PRO A 125 26.76 -2.69 -2.55
C PRO A 125 26.21 -2.83 -3.98
N LEU A 126 26.61 -1.96 -4.91
CA LEU A 126 26.06 -1.92 -6.27
C LEU A 126 26.77 -2.88 -7.22
N TYR A 127 28.10 -2.92 -7.17
CA TYR A 127 28.94 -3.49 -8.22
C TYR A 127 30.05 -4.36 -7.65
N ASP A 128 30.33 -5.45 -8.34
CA ASP A 128 31.47 -6.29 -8.10
C ASP A 128 32.61 -5.94 -9.07
N PRO A 129 33.72 -5.35 -8.59
CA PRO A 129 34.84 -4.98 -9.45
C PRO A 129 35.61 -6.20 -9.98
N GLU A 130 35.54 -7.37 -9.31
CA GLU A 130 36.25 -8.58 -9.74
C GLU A 130 35.53 -9.22 -10.93
N ASP A 131 34.23 -9.48 -10.78
CA ASP A 131 33.39 -10.08 -11.83
C ASP A 131 32.96 -9.07 -12.90
N LYS A 132 33.19 -7.78 -12.66
CA LYS A 132 32.76 -6.65 -13.49
C LYS A 132 31.25 -6.62 -13.73
N GLN A 133 30.45 -7.07 -12.77
CA GLN A 133 28.99 -7.14 -12.87
C GLN A 133 28.29 -6.49 -11.68
N LEU A 134 27.02 -6.14 -11.86
CA LEU A 134 26.16 -5.67 -10.77
C LEU A 134 25.93 -6.79 -9.76
N LYS A 135 25.90 -6.45 -8.47
CA LYS A 135 25.57 -7.42 -7.43
C LYS A 135 24.11 -7.87 -7.53
N PRO A 136 23.78 -9.12 -7.13
CA PRO A 136 22.41 -9.65 -7.24
C PRO A 136 21.34 -8.78 -6.55
N SER A 137 21.65 -8.17 -5.41
CA SER A 137 20.76 -7.24 -4.71
C SER A 137 20.46 -5.99 -5.53
N CYS A 138 21.47 -5.42 -6.19
CA CYS A 138 21.35 -4.26 -7.06
C CYS A 138 20.54 -4.60 -8.31
N VAL A 139 20.81 -5.75 -8.94
CA VAL A 139 20.03 -6.25 -10.08
C VAL A 139 18.56 -6.39 -9.68
N ARG A 140 18.25 -7.04 -8.55
CA ARG A 140 16.87 -7.19 -8.06
C ARG A 140 16.18 -5.85 -7.85
N ALA A 141 16.86 -4.87 -7.25
CA ALA A 141 16.32 -3.54 -7.01
C ALA A 141 16.02 -2.80 -8.34
N LEU A 142 16.97 -2.80 -9.27
CA LEU A 142 16.83 -2.18 -10.59
C LEU A 142 15.78 -2.87 -11.45
N THR A 143 15.67 -4.20 -11.38
CA THR A 143 14.62 -4.97 -12.06
C THR A 143 13.23 -4.58 -11.55
N ARG A 144 13.05 -4.41 -10.22
CA ARG A 144 11.79 -3.88 -9.68
C ARG A 144 11.49 -2.47 -10.21
N ILE A 145 12.49 -1.60 -10.24
CA ILE A 145 12.35 -0.22 -10.75
C ILE A 145 11.93 -0.24 -12.22
N PHE A 146 12.53 -1.12 -13.03
CA PHE A 146 12.16 -1.31 -14.43
C PHE A 146 10.67 -1.68 -14.58
N TYR A 147 10.20 -2.70 -13.86
CA TYR A 147 8.79 -3.13 -13.94
C TYR A 147 7.77 -2.10 -13.42
N ILE A 148 8.18 -1.23 -12.49
CA ILE A 148 7.36 -0.10 -12.06
C ILE A 148 7.32 0.99 -13.13
N SER A 149 8.45 1.22 -13.83
CA SER A 149 8.58 2.29 -14.82
C SER A 149 7.95 1.95 -16.16
N ASP A 150 7.91 0.66 -16.50
CA ASP A 150 7.13 0.08 -17.59
C ASP A 150 5.64 0.21 -17.25
N GLN A 151 4.90 1.09 -17.92
CA GLN A 151 3.50 1.41 -17.58
C GLN A 151 2.51 0.60 -18.41
N ASP A 152 2.88 0.15 -19.60
CA ASP A 152 2.02 -0.64 -20.48
C ASP A 152 2.31 -2.16 -20.45
N ASN A 153 3.30 -2.59 -19.67
CA ASN A 153 3.69 -3.99 -19.45
C ASN A 153 4.16 -4.70 -20.73
N ASP A 154 4.66 -3.95 -21.71
CA ASP A 154 5.21 -4.51 -22.95
C ASP A 154 6.65 -5.04 -22.79
N ARG A 155 7.23 -4.89 -21.58
CA ARG A 155 8.59 -5.30 -21.17
C ARG A 155 9.71 -4.49 -21.82
N ILE A 156 9.39 -3.38 -22.44
CA ILE A 156 10.35 -2.38 -22.91
C ILE A 156 10.03 -1.03 -22.26
N LEU A 157 10.98 -0.11 -22.25
CA LEU A 157 10.74 1.27 -21.85
C LEU A 157 10.73 2.12 -23.09
N SER A 158 9.55 2.57 -23.48
CA SER A 158 9.33 3.50 -24.58
C SER A 158 9.93 4.88 -24.29
N ASP A 159 10.02 5.74 -25.30
CA ASP A 159 10.50 7.11 -25.12
C ASP A 159 9.65 7.92 -24.14
N ALA A 160 8.34 7.67 -24.10
CA ALA A 160 7.43 8.34 -23.18
C ALA A 160 7.71 7.93 -21.73
N GLU A 161 7.93 6.64 -21.49
CA GLU A 161 8.21 6.11 -20.16
C GLU A 161 9.61 6.48 -19.68
N LEU A 162 10.61 6.42 -20.56
CA LEU A 162 11.97 6.87 -20.23
C LEU A 162 12.00 8.35 -19.87
N ASN A 163 11.26 9.20 -20.59
CA ASN A 163 11.15 10.62 -20.25
C ASN A 163 10.42 10.84 -18.92
N SER A 164 9.36 10.08 -18.65
CA SER A 164 8.62 10.15 -17.38
C SER A 164 9.49 9.69 -16.21
N PHE A 165 10.21 8.59 -16.38
CA PHE A 165 11.19 8.06 -15.43
C PHE A 165 12.27 9.10 -15.11
N GLN A 166 12.83 9.76 -16.12
CA GLN A 166 13.86 10.78 -15.92
C GLN A 166 13.34 12.05 -15.28
N LYS A 167 12.14 12.51 -15.66
CA LYS A 167 11.49 13.64 -15.01
C LYS A 167 11.27 13.34 -13.53
N SER A 168 10.84 12.12 -13.19
CA SER A 168 10.64 11.69 -11.81
C SER A 168 11.95 11.61 -11.00
N CYS A 169 13.02 11.05 -11.58
CA CYS A 169 14.30 10.85 -10.89
C CYS A 169 15.21 12.09 -10.85
N PHE A 170 15.27 12.85 -11.95
CA PHE A 170 16.25 13.92 -12.17
C PHE A 170 15.63 15.30 -12.41
N GLY A 171 14.30 15.40 -12.42
CA GLY A 171 13.56 16.66 -12.55
C GLY A 171 13.45 17.22 -13.97
N ASN A 172 14.20 16.68 -14.94
CA ASN A 172 14.19 17.13 -16.33
C ASN A 172 14.18 15.94 -17.30
N PRO A 173 13.41 15.99 -18.40
CA PRO A 173 13.46 14.98 -19.45
C PRO A 173 14.75 15.14 -20.29
N LEU A 174 15.22 14.05 -20.89
CA LEU A 174 16.31 14.10 -21.88
C LEU A 174 15.84 14.75 -23.19
N ALA A 175 16.77 15.42 -23.86
CA ALA A 175 16.58 15.81 -25.24
C ALA A 175 16.45 14.55 -26.12
N PRO A 176 15.56 14.53 -27.14
CA PRO A 176 15.34 13.35 -27.99
C PRO A 176 16.62 12.79 -28.60
N GLN A 177 17.54 13.67 -29.03
CA GLN A 177 18.83 13.25 -29.58
C GLN A 177 19.71 12.53 -28.54
N ALA A 178 19.72 13.02 -27.29
CA ALA A 178 20.50 12.39 -26.22
C ALA A 178 19.95 11.01 -25.85
N LEU A 179 18.63 10.82 -25.96
CA LEU A 179 18.00 9.52 -25.74
C LEU A 179 18.40 8.51 -26.83
N GLU A 180 18.37 8.93 -28.10
CA GLU A 180 18.85 8.12 -29.23
C GLU A 180 20.34 7.77 -29.12
N ASP A 181 21.17 8.70 -28.66
CA ASP A 181 22.59 8.45 -28.42
C ASP A 181 22.79 7.38 -27.33
N VAL A 182 21.98 7.42 -26.26
CA VAL A 182 21.98 6.40 -25.20
C VAL A 182 21.56 5.04 -25.76
N LYS A 183 20.46 4.94 -26.50
CA LYS A 183 20.02 3.69 -27.12
C LYS A 183 21.07 3.13 -28.07
N THR A 184 21.70 3.99 -28.87
CA THR A 184 22.78 3.60 -29.80
C THR A 184 23.97 3.01 -29.05
N VAL A 185 24.33 3.54 -27.88
CA VAL A 185 25.39 2.98 -27.03
C VAL A 185 24.99 1.61 -26.51
N VAL A 186 23.76 1.44 -26.03
CA VAL A 186 23.26 0.15 -25.52
C VAL A 186 23.24 -0.89 -26.63
N TRP A 187 22.67 -0.56 -27.78
CA TRP A 187 22.57 -1.44 -28.94
C TRP A 187 23.93 -1.94 -29.45
N LYS A 188 24.96 -1.07 -29.42
CA LYS A 188 26.33 -1.45 -29.83
C LYS A 188 27.01 -2.43 -28.89
N ASN A 189 26.62 -2.46 -27.60
CA ASN A 189 27.28 -3.29 -26.59
C ASN A 189 26.45 -4.52 -26.20
N THR A 190 25.13 -4.48 -26.37
CA THR A 190 24.20 -5.52 -25.95
C THR A 190 23.14 -5.71 -27.02
N SER A 191 23.19 -6.83 -27.73
CA SER A 191 22.33 -7.12 -28.89
C SER A 191 20.84 -7.21 -28.55
N ASP A 192 20.51 -7.53 -27.31
CA ASP A 192 19.17 -7.64 -26.73
C ASP A 192 18.84 -6.46 -25.80
N GLY A 193 19.64 -5.39 -25.82
CA GLY A 193 19.47 -4.23 -24.95
C GLY A 193 18.45 -3.20 -25.44
N VAL A 194 18.14 -3.20 -26.75
CA VAL A 194 17.16 -2.31 -27.37
C VAL A 194 16.27 -3.13 -28.29
N GLN A 195 14.96 -3.01 -28.11
CA GLN A 195 13.96 -3.71 -28.93
C GLN A 195 12.82 -2.73 -29.26
N ASP A 196 12.34 -2.75 -30.51
CA ASP A 196 11.22 -1.91 -30.98
C ASP A 196 11.36 -0.42 -30.63
N ASN A 197 12.60 0.09 -30.71
CA ASN A 197 13.00 1.45 -30.32
C ASN A 197 12.84 1.79 -28.82
N GLY A 198 12.54 0.81 -27.97
CA GLY A 198 12.51 0.91 -26.52
C GLY A 198 13.69 0.23 -25.84
N LEU A 199 13.95 0.58 -24.58
CA LEU A 199 15.03 0.01 -23.78
C LEU A 199 14.53 -1.25 -23.05
N THR A 200 15.18 -2.40 -23.24
CA THR A 200 14.81 -3.64 -22.54
C THR A 200 15.36 -3.66 -21.11
N LEU A 201 14.91 -4.62 -20.28
CA LEU A 201 15.47 -4.83 -18.94
C LEU A 201 17.00 -5.01 -18.98
N ASN A 202 17.50 -5.82 -19.93
CA ASN A 202 18.93 -6.06 -20.09
C ASN A 202 19.68 -4.78 -20.49
N GLY A 203 19.08 -3.97 -21.36
CA GLY A 203 19.60 -2.65 -21.72
C GLY A 203 19.65 -1.69 -20.54
N PHE A 204 18.61 -1.68 -19.69
CA PHE A 204 18.54 -0.86 -18.49
C PHE A 204 19.58 -1.25 -17.43
N LEU A 205 19.78 -2.54 -17.20
CA LEU A 205 20.83 -3.05 -16.31
C LEU A 205 22.23 -2.74 -16.87
N PHE A 206 22.43 -2.89 -18.18
CA PHE A 206 23.68 -2.54 -18.84
C PHE A 206 23.99 -1.04 -18.72
N LEU A 207 22.99 -0.17 -18.89
CA LEU A 207 23.15 1.27 -18.74
C LEU A 207 23.65 1.64 -17.34
N ASN A 208 23.04 1.07 -16.30
CA ASN A 208 23.47 1.28 -14.91
C ASN A 208 24.88 0.73 -14.65
N THR A 209 25.21 -0.42 -15.24
CA THR A 209 26.57 -0.97 -15.20
C THR A 209 27.58 0.02 -15.80
N LEU A 210 27.26 0.59 -16.96
CA LEU A 210 28.11 1.56 -17.66
C LEU A 210 28.27 2.87 -16.89
N PHE A 211 27.23 3.35 -16.17
CA PHE A 211 27.35 4.50 -15.29
C PHE A 211 28.34 4.24 -14.16
N ILE A 212 28.26 3.08 -13.51
CA ILE A 212 29.18 2.72 -12.43
C ILE A 212 30.61 2.58 -12.95
N GLN A 213 30.82 1.89 -14.07
CA GLN A 213 32.16 1.73 -14.68
C GLN A 213 32.80 3.07 -15.10
N ARG A 214 32.00 4.08 -15.44
CA ARG A 214 32.47 5.43 -15.76
C ARG A 214 32.65 6.33 -14.53
N GLY A 215 32.52 5.79 -13.31
CA GLY A 215 32.63 6.55 -12.06
C GLY A 215 31.43 7.45 -11.78
N ARG A 216 30.28 7.19 -12.42
CA ARG A 216 29.01 7.93 -12.26
C ARG A 216 27.96 7.12 -11.50
N HIS A 217 28.38 6.35 -10.50
CA HIS A 217 27.50 5.52 -9.67
C HIS A 217 26.45 6.34 -8.89
N GLU A 218 26.69 7.63 -8.67
CA GLU A 218 25.71 8.58 -8.11
C GLU A 218 24.39 8.56 -8.88
N THR A 219 24.43 8.48 -10.21
CA THR A 219 23.22 8.42 -11.05
C THR A 219 22.35 7.20 -10.71
N THR A 220 22.98 6.04 -10.48
CA THR A 220 22.29 4.81 -10.06
C THR A 220 21.74 4.95 -8.64
N TRP A 221 22.48 5.58 -7.72
CA TRP A 221 21.99 5.85 -6.37
C TRP A 221 20.81 6.82 -6.33
N THR A 222 20.81 7.87 -7.15
CA THR A 222 19.68 8.80 -7.27
C THR A 222 18.41 8.06 -7.69
N ILE A 223 18.53 7.13 -8.65
CA ILE A 223 17.42 6.26 -9.05
C ILE A 223 16.97 5.39 -7.87
N LEU A 224 17.88 4.69 -7.21
CA LEU A 224 17.55 3.80 -6.08
C LEU A 224 16.85 4.56 -4.94
N ARG A 225 17.40 5.71 -4.53
CA ARG A 225 16.84 6.55 -3.46
C ARG A 225 15.49 7.14 -3.82
N LYS A 226 15.29 7.55 -5.08
CA LYS A 226 13.97 8.02 -5.55
C LYS A 226 12.90 6.94 -5.40
N PHE A 227 13.29 5.67 -5.54
CA PHE A 227 12.41 4.51 -5.37
C PHE A 227 12.36 3.95 -3.95
N GLY A 228 12.90 4.67 -2.96
CA GLY A 228 12.79 4.35 -1.54
C GLY A 228 13.85 3.40 -0.99
N TYR A 229 14.88 3.07 -1.77
CA TYR A 229 15.97 2.19 -1.32
C TYR A 229 17.02 2.92 -0.49
N ASP A 230 17.54 2.22 0.52
CA ASP A 230 18.65 2.63 1.36
C ASP A 230 20.02 2.13 0.82
N ASP A 231 21.09 2.41 1.57
CA ASP A 231 22.45 2.03 1.20
C ASP A 231 22.69 0.50 1.25
N ASN A 232 21.78 -0.27 1.88
CA ASN A 232 21.79 -1.73 1.90
C ASN A 232 20.95 -2.34 0.77
N LEU A 233 20.33 -1.50 -0.07
CA LEU A 233 19.41 -1.89 -1.14
C LEU A 233 18.14 -2.57 -0.62
N GLU A 234 17.69 -2.13 0.55
CA GLU A 234 16.40 -2.47 1.15
C GLU A 234 15.47 -1.25 1.10
N LEU A 235 14.16 -1.50 1.01
CA LEU A 235 13.19 -0.41 1.01
C LEU A 235 13.07 0.14 2.44
N THR A 236 13.19 1.46 2.56
CA THR A 236 13.17 2.14 3.85
C THR A 236 11.82 1.98 4.55
N ASP A 237 11.85 1.87 5.88
CA ASP A 237 10.63 1.80 6.70
C ASP A 237 9.77 3.06 6.52
N ASP A 238 10.39 4.24 6.39
CA ASP A 238 9.68 5.49 6.13
C ASP A 238 8.92 5.47 4.80
N TYR A 239 9.44 4.75 3.80
CA TYR A 239 8.77 4.57 2.52
C TYR A 239 7.64 3.55 2.61
N LEU A 240 7.82 2.40 3.27
CA LEU A 240 6.81 1.33 3.32
C LEU A 240 5.72 1.57 4.37
N TYR A 241 6.06 2.21 5.49
CA TYR A 241 5.21 2.38 6.66
C TYR A 241 5.07 3.87 7.02
N PRO A 242 4.49 4.69 6.13
CA PRO A 242 4.27 6.09 6.43
C PRO A 242 3.34 6.26 7.64
N GLU A 243 3.56 7.31 8.43
CA GLU A 243 2.77 7.57 9.63
C GLU A 243 1.33 7.95 9.24
N LEU A 244 0.37 7.07 9.52
CA LEU A 244 -1.07 7.33 9.36
C LEU A 244 -1.78 7.12 10.70
N ARG A 245 -2.32 8.21 11.27
CA ARG A 245 -3.07 8.15 12.52
C ARG A 245 -4.56 7.94 12.25
N VAL A 246 -5.09 6.79 12.68
CA VAL A 246 -6.52 6.48 12.60
C VAL A 246 -7.16 6.62 13.98
N PRO A 247 -8.01 7.64 14.21
CA PRO A 247 -8.70 7.80 15.49
C PRO A 247 -9.66 6.65 15.79
N VAL A 248 -9.91 6.41 17.08
CA VAL A 248 -10.84 5.35 17.51
C VAL A 248 -12.26 5.64 17.02
N GLY A 249 -12.87 4.67 16.32
CA GLY A 249 -14.22 4.80 15.78
C GLY A 249 -14.29 5.42 14.38
N CYS A 250 -13.14 5.77 13.80
CA CYS A 250 -12.97 6.03 12.37
C CYS A 250 -12.71 4.72 11.61
N THR A 251 -12.90 4.76 10.30
CA THR A 251 -12.53 3.68 9.36
C THR A 251 -11.64 4.26 8.26
N THR A 252 -10.94 3.40 7.56
CA THR A 252 -10.09 3.75 6.42
C THR A 252 -10.70 3.23 5.14
N GLU A 253 -10.73 4.06 4.11
CA GLU A 253 -11.25 3.73 2.78
C GLU A 253 -10.26 4.23 1.73
N LEU A 254 -10.19 3.55 0.58
CA LEU A 254 -9.46 4.08 -0.58
C LEU A 254 -10.23 5.26 -1.16
N ASN A 255 -9.51 6.31 -1.54
CA ASN A 255 -10.09 7.46 -2.20
C ASN A 255 -10.10 7.28 -3.72
N HIS A 256 -10.62 8.27 -4.44
CA HIS A 256 -10.69 8.20 -5.91
C HIS A 256 -9.32 8.02 -6.58
N GLN A 257 -8.26 8.65 -6.07
CA GLN A 257 -6.90 8.50 -6.61
C GLN A 257 -6.35 7.09 -6.36
N GLY A 258 -6.61 6.52 -5.17
CA GLY A 258 -6.27 5.14 -4.85
C GLY A 258 -6.95 4.14 -5.79
N TYR A 259 -8.27 4.29 -6.00
CA TYR A 259 -9.01 3.46 -6.94
C TYR A 259 -8.53 3.61 -8.38
N GLN A 260 -8.22 4.84 -8.82
CA GLN A 260 -7.71 5.08 -10.17
C GLN A 260 -6.37 4.37 -10.40
N PHE A 261 -5.44 4.46 -9.45
CA PHE A 261 -4.16 3.78 -9.53
C PHE A 261 -4.32 2.24 -9.58
N ILE A 262 -5.15 1.71 -8.69
CA ILE A 262 -5.39 0.27 -8.61
C ILE A 262 -6.05 -0.24 -9.89
N GLN A 263 -7.01 0.52 -10.46
CA GLN A 263 -7.62 0.19 -11.75
C GLN A 263 -6.61 0.21 -12.90
N GLN A 264 -5.75 1.23 -12.97
CA GLN A 264 -4.68 1.28 -13.97
C GLN A 264 -3.75 0.07 -13.86
N LEU A 265 -3.44 -0.35 -12.64
CA LEU A 265 -2.62 -1.54 -12.41
C LEU A 265 -3.33 -2.82 -12.86
N PHE A 266 -4.65 -2.94 -12.62
CA PHE A 266 -5.43 -4.06 -13.14
C PHE A 266 -5.36 -4.11 -14.66
N ASP A 267 -5.69 -3.01 -15.33
CA ASP A 267 -5.74 -2.92 -16.78
C ASP A 267 -4.37 -3.18 -17.44
N LYS A 268 -3.28 -2.84 -16.73
CA LYS A 268 -1.89 -3.11 -17.15
C LYS A 268 -1.57 -4.61 -17.19
N TYR A 269 -2.11 -5.40 -16.25
CA TYR A 269 -1.78 -6.82 -16.10
C TYR A 269 -2.86 -7.77 -16.63
N ASP A 270 -4.04 -7.27 -17.01
CA ASP A 270 -5.06 -7.98 -17.79
C ASP A 270 -4.61 -8.07 -19.27
N GLU A 271 -3.73 -9.02 -19.56
CA GLU A 271 -3.07 -9.17 -20.88
C GLU A 271 -4.08 -9.62 -21.95
N ASP A 272 -5.06 -10.46 -21.57
CA ASP A 272 -6.07 -11.01 -22.47
C ASP A 272 -7.38 -10.19 -22.55
N LYS A 273 -7.51 -9.15 -21.71
CA LYS A 273 -8.63 -8.21 -21.68
C LYS A 273 -9.96 -8.87 -21.37
N ASP A 274 -9.93 -9.93 -20.56
CA ASP A 274 -11.12 -10.66 -20.13
C ASP A 274 -11.81 -10.02 -18.91
N SER A 275 -11.25 -8.90 -18.40
CA SER A 275 -11.69 -8.23 -17.17
C SER A 275 -11.56 -9.12 -15.92
N ALA A 276 -10.60 -10.03 -15.93
CA ALA A 276 -10.17 -10.85 -14.81
C ALA A 276 -8.64 -10.98 -14.77
N LEU A 277 -8.13 -11.50 -13.66
CA LEU A 277 -6.72 -11.81 -13.50
C LEU A 277 -6.57 -13.31 -13.33
N SER A 278 -5.95 -13.94 -14.33
CA SER A 278 -5.51 -15.32 -14.25
C SER A 278 -4.41 -15.47 -13.17
N PRO A 279 -4.15 -16.68 -12.65
CA PRO A 279 -3.07 -16.90 -11.69
C PRO A 279 -1.68 -16.51 -12.21
N LYS A 280 -1.49 -16.48 -13.53
CA LYS A 280 -0.23 -16.05 -14.16
C LYS A 280 -0.11 -14.53 -14.13
N GLU A 281 -1.15 -13.81 -14.52
CA GLU A 281 -1.19 -12.34 -14.50
C GLU A 281 -1.09 -11.81 -13.08
N LEU A 282 -1.77 -12.46 -12.12
CA LEU A 282 -1.67 -12.10 -10.71
C LEU A 282 -0.24 -12.25 -10.15
N ARG A 283 0.48 -13.30 -10.57
CA ARG A 283 1.91 -13.48 -10.24
C ARG A 283 2.78 -12.41 -10.89
N ASN A 284 2.46 -12.00 -12.12
CA ASN A 284 3.17 -10.93 -12.80
C ASN A 284 2.93 -9.58 -12.11
N LEU A 285 1.70 -9.27 -11.72
CA LEU A 285 1.36 -8.04 -10.98
C LEU A 285 2.15 -7.93 -9.67
N PHE A 286 2.20 -9.01 -8.89
CA PHE A 286 2.93 -9.03 -7.61
C PHE A 286 4.41 -9.41 -7.73
N CYS A 287 4.99 -9.47 -8.93
CA CYS A 287 6.41 -9.77 -9.08
C CYS A 287 7.33 -8.70 -8.46
N VAL A 288 6.82 -7.47 -8.32
CA VAL A 288 7.50 -6.34 -7.66
C VAL A 288 7.41 -6.40 -6.12
N CYS A 289 6.58 -7.30 -5.58
CA CYS A 289 6.47 -7.54 -4.15
C CYS A 289 7.49 -8.62 -3.71
N PRO A 290 8.06 -8.51 -2.51
CA PRO A 290 9.02 -9.51 -2.00
C PRO A 290 8.37 -10.87 -1.68
N TYR A 291 7.05 -10.92 -1.55
CA TYR A 291 6.26 -12.13 -1.32
C TYR A 291 4.91 -12.01 -2.05
N MET A 292 4.22 -13.14 -2.26
CA MET A 292 2.84 -13.14 -2.78
C MET A 292 1.90 -12.63 -1.67
N PRO A 293 1.28 -11.45 -1.81
CA PRO A 293 0.49 -10.85 -0.72
C PRO A 293 -0.87 -11.53 -0.53
N TRP A 294 -1.40 -12.14 -1.60
CA TRP A 294 -2.72 -12.75 -1.61
C TRP A 294 -2.62 -14.26 -1.56
N GLY A 295 -3.16 -14.84 -0.47
CA GLY A 295 -3.27 -16.28 -0.31
C GLY A 295 -4.45 -16.88 -1.08
N PRO A 296 -4.61 -18.21 -1.04
CA PRO A 296 -5.73 -18.90 -1.67
C PRO A 296 -7.09 -18.49 -1.06
N GLU A 297 -7.12 -17.92 0.15
CA GLU A 297 -8.35 -17.42 0.76
C GLU A 297 -9.02 -16.28 -0.01
N VAL A 298 -8.26 -15.50 -0.80
CA VAL A 298 -8.80 -14.37 -1.58
C VAL A 298 -9.84 -14.86 -2.58
N TYR A 299 -9.62 -16.02 -3.20
CA TYR A 299 -10.58 -16.62 -4.12
C TYR A 299 -11.89 -17.00 -3.44
N MET A 300 -11.99 -17.08 -2.12
CA MET A 300 -13.24 -17.32 -1.38
C MET A 300 -13.82 -16.05 -0.75
N THR A 301 -13.07 -14.94 -0.80
CA THR A 301 -13.41 -13.67 -0.16
C THR A 301 -14.10 -12.69 -1.10
N VAL A 302 -13.74 -12.72 -2.38
CA VAL A 302 -14.19 -11.74 -3.38
C VAL A 302 -14.88 -12.38 -4.58
N PRO A 303 -15.69 -11.61 -5.35
CA PRO A 303 -16.30 -12.10 -6.57
C PRO A 303 -15.25 -12.61 -7.57
N THR A 304 -15.51 -13.79 -8.15
CA THR A 304 -14.67 -14.40 -9.19
C THR A 304 -15.48 -14.64 -10.45
N THR A 305 -14.81 -14.81 -11.58
CA THR A 305 -15.45 -15.24 -12.83
C THR A 305 -15.93 -16.69 -12.73
N ASN A 306 -16.67 -17.15 -13.75
CA ASN A 306 -17.11 -18.54 -13.87
C ASN A 306 -15.95 -19.54 -13.93
N GLU A 307 -14.78 -19.09 -14.38
CA GLU A 307 -13.55 -19.89 -14.47
C GLU A 307 -12.76 -19.90 -13.15
N GLY A 308 -13.18 -19.09 -12.16
CA GLY A 308 -12.54 -18.99 -10.86
C GLY A 308 -11.43 -17.95 -10.76
N TYR A 309 -11.27 -17.08 -11.78
CA TYR A 309 -10.31 -15.97 -11.76
C TYR A 309 -10.86 -14.76 -11.01
N ILE A 310 -9.97 -13.93 -10.47
CA ILE A 310 -10.38 -12.72 -9.75
C ILE A 310 -10.85 -11.70 -10.78
N SER A 311 -12.12 -11.32 -10.78
CA SER A 311 -12.63 -10.30 -11.70
C SER A 311 -12.12 -8.91 -11.35
N ASN A 312 -12.19 -7.95 -12.26
CA ASN A 312 -11.88 -6.53 -11.98
C ASN A 312 -12.61 -6.04 -10.73
N HIS A 313 -13.91 -6.32 -10.64
CA HIS A 313 -14.71 -5.99 -9.47
C HIS A 313 -14.21 -6.68 -8.19
N GLY A 314 -13.87 -7.98 -8.26
CA GLY A 314 -13.30 -8.72 -7.14
C GLY A 314 -11.94 -8.19 -6.68
N TYR A 315 -11.12 -7.76 -7.63
CA TYR A 315 -9.83 -7.14 -7.38
C TYR A 315 -9.98 -5.82 -6.60
N LEU A 316 -10.90 -4.93 -7.03
CA LEU A 316 -11.22 -3.71 -6.29
C LEU A 316 -11.80 -3.99 -4.89
N CYS A 317 -12.64 -5.03 -4.77
CA CYS A 317 -13.18 -5.47 -3.49
C CYS A 317 -12.05 -5.93 -2.54
N GLN A 318 -11.06 -6.69 -3.02
CA GLN A 318 -9.95 -7.17 -2.19
C GLN A 318 -9.10 -6.02 -1.64
N TRP A 319 -8.82 -5.02 -2.47
CA TRP A 319 -8.12 -3.81 -2.03
C TRP A 319 -8.93 -3.00 -1.02
N THR A 320 -10.24 -2.87 -1.25
CA THR A 320 -11.16 -2.20 -0.33
C THR A 320 -11.21 -2.90 1.03
N LEU A 321 -11.23 -4.24 1.04
CA LEU A 321 -11.19 -5.05 2.25
C LEU A 321 -9.87 -4.87 3.01
N SER A 322 -8.74 -4.90 2.29
CA SER A 322 -7.42 -4.71 2.86
C SER A 322 -7.29 -3.33 3.50
N ALA A 323 -7.74 -2.27 2.81
CA ALA A 323 -7.75 -0.91 3.34
C ALA A 323 -8.65 -0.75 4.58
N TYR A 324 -9.74 -1.51 4.69
CA TYR A 324 -10.65 -1.44 5.83
C TYR A 324 -10.14 -2.23 7.06
N LEU A 325 -9.56 -3.41 6.85
CA LEU A 325 -9.13 -4.31 7.93
C LEU A 325 -7.71 -4.01 8.44
N ASP A 326 -6.76 -3.76 7.54
CA ASP A 326 -5.36 -3.52 7.87
C ASP A 326 -4.76 -2.50 6.89
N ILE A 327 -4.92 -1.22 7.25
CA ILE A 327 -4.47 -0.12 6.41
C ILE A 327 -2.94 -0.07 6.27
N HIS A 328 -2.18 -0.49 7.28
CA HIS A 328 -0.72 -0.44 7.23
C HIS A 328 -0.19 -1.44 6.22
N ARG A 329 -0.75 -2.65 6.18
CA ARG A 329 -0.42 -3.63 5.15
C ARG A 329 -0.86 -3.20 3.75
N CYS A 330 -2.00 -2.52 3.64
CA CYS A 330 -2.43 -1.92 2.37
C CYS A 330 -1.44 -0.85 1.87
N LEU A 331 -0.94 0.02 2.75
CA LEU A 331 0.06 1.04 2.41
C LEU A 331 1.41 0.42 2.02
N GLU A 332 1.84 -0.63 2.73
CA GLU A 332 3.04 -1.42 2.39
C GLU A 332 2.94 -1.95 0.94
N HIS A 333 1.80 -2.56 0.57
CA HIS A 333 1.59 -3.08 -0.78
C HIS A 333 1.54 -1.98 -1.83
N LEU A 334 0.90 -0.83 -1.55
CA LEU A 334 0.94 0.34 -2.43
C LEU A 334 2.38 0.88 -2.61
N GLY A 335 3.21 0.80 -1.56
CA GLY A 335 4.63 1.10 -1.63
C GLY A 335 5.38 0.14 -2.54
N TYR A 336 5.17 -1.17 -2.43
CA TYR A 336 5.79 -2.14 -3.33
C TYR A 336 5.40 -1.95 -4.79
N LEU A 337 4.16 -1.55 -5.05
CA LEU A 337 3.64 -1.26 -6.39
C LEU A 337 4.08 0.11 -6.94
N GLY A 338 4.76 0.93 -6.13
CA GLY A 338 5.31 2.21 -6.57
C GLY A 338 4.30 3.36 -6.62
N TYR A 339 3.20 3.30 -5.85
CA TYR A 339 2.16 4.33 -5.85
C TYR A 339 2.69 5.77 -5.75
N PRO A 340 3.56 6.14 -4.78
CA PRO A 340 3.98 7.54 -4.61
C PRO A 340 4.74 8.06 -5.84
N ILE A 341 5.47 7.16 -6.51
CA ILE A 341 6.36 7.50 -7.61
C ILE A 341 5.55 7.70 -8.89
N LEU A 342 4.60 6.80 -9.15
CA LEU A 342 3.76 6.84 -10.35
C LEU A 342 2.70 7.93 -10.30
N THR A 343 2.23 8.28 -9.10
CA THR A 343 1.22 9.33 -8.90
C THR A 343 1.79 10.71 -8.53
N GLU A 344 3.13 10.84 -8.54
CA GLU A 344 3.86 12.05 -8.13
C GLU A 344 3.40 12.60 -6.75
N GLN A 345 3.14 11.70 -5.78
CA GLN A 345 2.73 12.04 -4.40
C GLN A 345 3.88 11.84 -3.40
N ASP A 346 3.81 12.56 -2.28
CA ASP A 346 4.81 12.44 -1.21
C ASP A 346 4.76 11.08 -0.49
N SER A 347 3.57 10.46 -0.40
CA SER A 347 3.36 9.21 0.34
C SER A 347 2.14 8.43 -0.16
N GLN A 348 2.10 7.13 0.16
CA GLN A 348 0.95 6.24 -0.07
C GLN A 348 -0.29 6.67 0.71
N THR A 349 -0.15 7.46 1.78
CA THR A 349 -1.28 7.97 2.56
C THR A 349 -2.22 8.84 1.71
N ALA A 350 -1.72 9.44 0.62
CA ALA A 350 -2.53 10.18 -0.34
C ALA A 350 -3.59 9.31 -1.05
N ALA A 351 -3.47 7.98 -1.05
CA ALA A 351 -4.47 7.07 -1.61
C ALA A 351 -5.67 6.81 -0.68
N VAL A 352 -5.60 7.27 0.58
CA VAL A 352 -6.49 6.84 1.66
C VAL A 352 -7.30 8.01 2.22
N THR A 353 -8.58 7.78 2.48
CA THR A 353 -9.43 8.67 3.28
C THR A 353 -9.68 8.05 4.64
N VAL A 354 -9.35 8.79 5.69
CA VAL A 354 -9.80 8.46 7.05
C VAL A 354 -11.20 9.05 7.25
N THR A 355 -12.19 8.20 7.49
CA THR A 355 -13.56 8.63 7.71
C THR A 355 -13.70 9.31 9.07
N ARG A 356 -14.74 10.11 9.25
CA ARG A 356 -15.03 10.72 10.55
C ARG A 356 -15.55 9.69 11.56
N GLU A 357 -15.50 10.06 12.84
CA GLU A 357 -15.96 9.19 13.93
C GLU A 357 -17.43 8.76 13.76
N LYS A 358 -17.70 7.48 14.04
CA LYS A 358 -19.04 6.90 13.96
C LYS A 358 -20.08 7.59 14.85
N LYS A 359 -19.66 8.15 15.99
CA LYS A 359 -20.57 8.90 16.90
C LYS A 359 -21.17 10.11 16.20
N VAL A 360 -20.36 10.84 15.43
CA VAL A 360 -20.80 12.01 14.66
C VAL A 360 -21.79 11.62 13.57
N ASP A 361 -21.59 10.46 12.93
CA ASP A 361 -22.55 9.91 11.95
C ASP A 361 -23.91 9.60 12.59
N LEU A 362 -23.91 9.00 13.79
CA LEU A 362 -25.13 8.69 14.54
C LEU A 362 -25.86 9.96 15.00
N GLU A 363 -25.13 10.96 15.50
CA GLU A 363 -25.68 12.26 15.91
C GLU A 363 -26.31 13.02 14.74
N LYS A 364 -25.61 13.06 13.59
CA LYS A 364 -26.09 13.73 12.38
C LYS A 364 -27.10 12.89 11.59
N ARG A 365 -27.28 11.61 11.94
CA ARG A 365 -28.13 10.64 11.24
C ARG A 365 -27.82 10.51 9.75
N GLN A 366 -26.57 10.74 9.38
CA GLN A 366 -26.08 10.71 8.01
C GLN A 366 -24.64 10.23 8.03
N THR A 367 -24.26 9.35 7.11
CA THR A 367 -22.88 8.91 6.91
C THR A 367 -22.44 9.19 5.48
N GLN A 368 -21.14 9.44 5.31
CA GLN A 368 -20.48 9.56 4.00
C GLN A 368 -19.64 8.33 3.68
N ARG A 369 -19.62 7.33 4.58
CA ARG A 369 -18.88 6.09 4.39
C ARG A 369 -19.39 5.34 3.16
N SER A 370 -18.46 4.69 2.49
CA SER A 370 -18.75 3.81 1.36
C SER A 370 -18.70 2.33 1.75
N VAL A 371 -18.00 1.99 2.83
CA VAL A 371 -17.77 0.62 3.30
C VAL A 371 -18.43 0.38 4.65
N PHE A 372 -19.20 -0.71 4.76
CA PHE A 372 -19.90 -1.10 6.00
C PHE A 372 -19.54 -2.53 6.42
N LEU A 373 -19.28 -2.72 7.72
CA LEU A 373 -19.02 -4.04 8.30
C LEU A 373 -20.29 -4.66 8.91
N CYS A 374 -20.65 -5.83 8.43
CA CYS A 374 -21.70 -6.69 8.95
C CYS A 374 -21.09 -7.93 9.63
N LYS A 375 -21.41 -8.13 10.91
CA LYS A 375 -21.03 -9.37 11.62
C LYS A 375 -22.16 -10.39 11.52
N VAL A 376 -21.85 -11.57 11.01
CA VAL A 376 -22.77 -12.69 10.85
C VAL A 376 -22.57 -13.65 12.02
N ILE A 377 -23.59 -13.73 12.88
CA ILE A 377 -23.52 -14.41 14.18
C ILE A 377 -24.64 -15.44 14.27
N GLY A 378 -24.28 -16.67 14.65
CA GLY A 378 -25.23 -17.76 14.83
C GLY A 378 -24.53 -19.04 15.28
N PRO A 379 -25.27 -20.02 15.81
CA PRO A 379 -24.68 -21.28 16.30
C PRO A 379 -23.99 -22.08 15.18
N ARG A 380 -23.26 -23.14 15.57
CA ARG A 380 -22.58 -24.02 14.60
C ARG A 380 -23.63 -24.74 13.78
N GLY A 381 -23.41 -24.86 12.47
CA GLY A 381 -24.33 -25.54 11.56
C GLY A 381 -25.49 -24.71 11.00
N THR A 382 -25.63 -23.42 11.35
CA THR A 382 -26.70 -22.56 10.81
C THR A 382 -26.53 -22.14 9.35
N GLY A 383 -25.39 -22.45 8.72
CA GLY A 383 -25.13 -22.09 7.33
C GLY A 383 -24.53 -20.69 7.12
N LYS A 384 -23.83 -20.13 8.11
CA LYS A 384 -23.16 -18.82 8.02
C LYS A 384 -22.21 -18.72 6.82
N SER A 385 -21.32 -19.69 6.65
CA SER A 385 -20.36 -19.70 5.54
C SER A 385 -21.07 -19.75 4.18
N ALA A 386 -22.16 -20.51 4.09
CA ALA A 386 -22.96 -20.58 2.87
C ALA A 386 -23.70 -19.27 2.59
N PHE A 387 -24.14 -18.54 3.63
CA PHE A 387 -24.69 -17.19 3.49
C PHE A 387 -23.64 -16.19 2.99
N LEU A 388 -22.40 -16.26 3.48
CA LEU A 388 -21.30 -15.46 2.97
C LEU A 388 -21.02 -15.76 1.49
N GLN A 389 -20.93 -17.04 1.11
CA GLN A 389 -20.66 -17.44 -0.28
C GLN A 389 -21.82 -17.11 -1.23
N ALA A 390 -23.07 -17.18 -0.75
CA ALA A 390 -24.24 -16.75 -1.52
C ALA A 390 -24.20 -15.26 -1.87
N PHE A 391 -23.50 -14.43 -1.10
CA PHE A 391 -23.31 -13.01 -1.43
C PHE A 391 -22.38 -12.78 -2.64
N LEU A 392 -21.56 -13.78 -2.98
CA LEU A 392 -20.70 -13.80 -4.16
C LEU A 392 -21.40 -14.44 -5.38
N ASP A 393 -22.72 -14.67 -5.30
CA ASP A 393 -23.52 -15.38 -6.31
C ASP A 393 -23.00 -16.81 -6.62
N ARG A 394 -22.36 -17.46 -5.64
CA ARG A 394 -21.85 -18.83 -5.77
C ARG A 394 -22.85 -19.85 -5.29
N CYS A 395 -23.11 -20.86 -6.12
CA CYS A 395 -23.85 -22.06 -5.73
C CYS A 395 -22.90 -23.14 -5.19
N ASP A 396 -23.41 -24.04 -4.33
CA ASP A 396 -22.67 -25.16 -3.73
C ASP A 396 -21.90 -26.02 -4.75
N ARG A 397 -22.38 -26.07 -6.00
CA ARG A 397 -21.72 -26.77 -7.12
C ARG A 397 -20.39 -26.13 -7.57
N GLN A 398 -20.28 -24.81 -7.53
CA GLN A 398 -19.04 -24.09 -7.87
C GLN A 398 -18.00 -24.18 -6.75
N ILE A 399 -18.45 -24.17 -5.49
CA ILE A 399 -17.59 -24.41 -4.31
C ILE A 399 -16.97 -25.81 -4.39
N LEU A 400 -17.77 -26.82 -4.78
CA LEU A 400 -17.28 -28.18 -5.02
C LEU A 400 -16.30 -28.27 -6.21
N LEU A 401 -16.57 -27.60 -7.33
CA LEU A 401 -15.65 -27.56 -8.49
C LEU A 401 -14.30 -26.91 -8.15
N PHE A 402 -14.31 -25.82 -7.38
CA PHE A 402 -13.09 -25.16 -6.88
C PHE A 402 -12.29 -26.07 -5.93
N THR A 403 -12.99 -26.89 -5.15
CA THR A 403 -12.37 -27.86 -4.23
C THR A 403 -11.74 -29.06 -4.98
N ILE A 404 -12.29 -29.43 -6.15
CA ILE A 404 -11.88 -30.63 -6.90
C ILE A 404 -10.77 -30.34 -7.92
N ASN A 405 -10.74 -29.15 -8.54
CA ASN A 405 -9.84 -28.86 -9.67
C ASN A 405 -8.50 -28.19 -9.27
N SER A 406 -8.25 -27.94 -7.99
CA SER A 406 -7.06 -27.22 -7.55
C SER A 406 -6.17 -28.07 -6.65
N ASP A 407 -4.89 -28.25 -7.04
CA ASP A 407 -3.80 -28.68 -6.14
C ASP A 407 -3.61 -27.74 -4.91
N HIS A 408 -4.37 -26.64 -4.85
CA HIS A 408 -4.46 -25.65 -3.78
C HIS A 408 -5.41 -26.02 -2.63
N ALA A 409 -5.96 -27.24 -2.61
CA ALA A 409 -6.95 -27.72 -1.63
C ALA A 409 -6.41 -27.99 -0.20
N LYS A 410 -5.64 -27.05 0.38
CA LYS A 410 -5.81 -26.80 1.82
C LYS A 410 -7.05 -25.92 1.93
N VAL A 411 -8.11 -26.43 2.56
CA VAL A 411 -9.41 -25.76 2.72
C VAL A 411 -9.21 -24.31 3.14
N ALA A 412 -9.18 -23.40 2.17
CA ALA A 412 -8.92 -21.99 2.40
C ALA A 412 -10.24 -21.38 2.86
N PHE A 413 -10.43 -21.35 4.18
CA PHE A 413 -11.56 -20.67 4.79
C PHE A 413 -11.19 -19.20 4.97
N SER A 414 -11.99 -18.30 4.40
CA SER A 414 -11.95 -16.88 4.74
C SER A 414 -13.13 -16.55 5.64
N PRO A 415 -12.90 -15.94 6.82
CA PRO A 415 -13.98 -15.43 7.65
C PRO A 415 -14.64 -14.19 7.06
N TYR A 416 -14.06 -13.60 6.00
CA TYR A 416 -14.56 -12.38 5.37
C TYR A 416 -15.08 -12.66 3.96
N VAL A 417 -16.15 -11.97 3.59
CA VAL A 417 -16.58 -11.80 2.21
C VAL A 417 -16.93 -10.34 1.97
N ILE A 418 -16.56 -9.81 0.82
CA ILE A 418 -16.89 -8.44 0.42
C ILE A 418 -17.49 -8.42 -0.98
N ASN A 419 -18.54 -7.61 -1.16
CA ASN A 419 -19.11 -7.30 -2.47
C ASN A 419 -19.88 -5.97 -2.38
N THR A 420 -20.35 -5.45 -3.50
CA THR A 420 -21.13 -4.21 -3.55
C THR A 420 -22.63 -4.48 -3.51
N VAL A 421 -23.36 -3.51 -2.96
CA VAL A 421 -24.82 -3.49 -2.87
C VAL A 421 -25.34 -2.10 -3.20
N GLN A 422 -26.50 -2.05 -3.86
CA GLN A 422 -27.15 -0.82 -4.25
C GLN A 422 -28.17 -0.39 -3.17
N VAL A 423 -27.91 0.73 -2.51
CA VAL A 423 -28.79 1.31 -1.49
C VAL A 423 -29.17 2.73 -1.90
N SER A 424 -30.46 2.98 -2.13
CA SER A 424 -30.96 4.32 -2.52
C SER A 424 -30.25 4.91 -3.76
N ASN A 425 -29.99 4.08 -4.78
CA ASN A 425 -29.22 4.40 -5.99
C ASN A 425 -27.75 4.79 -5.74
N GLN A 426 -27.19 4.43 -4.60
CA GLN A 426 -25.75 4.53 -4.33
C GLN A 426 -25.16 3.14 -4.18
N GLU A 427 -24.03 2.93 -4.84
CA GLU A 427 -23.23 1.72 -4.64
C GLU A 427 -22.42 1.83 -3.36
N LYS A 428 -22.48 0.79 -2.53
CA LYS A 428 -21.78 0.69 -1.25
C LYS A 428 -21.14 -0.68 -1.13
N TYR A 429 -20.00 -0.75 -0.46
CA TYR A 429 -19.34 -2.01 -0.12
C TYR A 429 -19.91 -2.55 1.19
N LEU A 430 -20.26 -3.83 1.19
CA LEU A 430 -20.68 -4.56 2.37
C LEU A 430 -19.65 -5.65 2.66
N ILE A 431 -19.04 -5.60 3.84
CA ILE A 431 -18.14 -6.63 4.34
C ILE A 431 -18.94 -7.52 5.27
N LEU A 432 -19.07 -8.80 4.94
CA LEU A 432 -19.61 -9.83 5.82
C LEU A 432 -18.45 -10.50 6.57
N ASN A 433 -18.54 -10.57 7.89
CA ASN A 433 -17.58 -11.27 8.74
C ASN A 433 -18.30 -12.39 9.48
N GLU A 434 -17.92 -13.64 9.22
CA GLU A 434 -18.40 -14.81 9.96
C GLU A 434 -17.74 -14.86 11.34
N VAL A 435 -18.56 -14.77 12.39
CA VAL A 435 -18.10 -14.88 13.77
C VAL A 435 -18.20 -16.33 14.23
N ASP A 436 -17.07 -16.91 14.66
CA ASP A 436 -17.06 -18.26 15.25
C ASP A 436 -17.76 -18.26 16.62
N VAL A 437 -18.43 -19.37 16.92
CA VAL A 437 -19.20 -19.60 18.14
C VAL A 437 -18.31 -19.65 19.39
N GLU A 438 -17.05 -20.04 19.23
CA GLU A 438 -16.04 -20.04 20.30
C GLU A 438 -15.47 -18.65 20.59
N THR A 439 -15.81 -17.64 19.79
CA THR A 439 -15.46 -16.25 20.09
C THR A 439 -16.28 -15.82 21.30
N GLU A 440 -15.75 -16.03 22.50
CA GLU A 440 -16.30 -15.37 23.68
C GLU A 440 -16.22 -13.86 23.42
N PHE A 441 -17.38 -13.19 23.37
CA PHE A 441 -17.48 -11.73 23.25
C PHE A 441 -17.01 -11.05 24.55
N LEU A 442 -15.75 -11.32 24.93
CA LEU A 442 -15.13 -10.90 26.18
C LEU A 442 -14.94 -9.39 26.23
N LYS A 443 -14.80 -8.73 25.07
CA LYS A 443 -14.63 -7.28 24.96
C LYS A 443 -15.74 -6.64 24.13
N LYS A 444 -16.13 -5.42 24.49
CA LYS A 444 -17.08 -4.59 23.71
C LYS A 444 -16.60 -4.33 22.27
N SER A 445 -15.30 -4.40 21.99
CA SER A 445 -14.71 -4.36 20.64
C SER A 445 -15.15 -5.53 19.77
N ASP A 446 -15.37 -6.69 20.36
CA ASP A 446 -15.63 -7.92 19.62
C ASP A 446 -17.07 -7.92 19.07
N ALA A 447 -17.95 -7.10 19.67
CA ALA A 447 -19.30 -6.83 19.17
C ALA A 447 -19.38 -5.64 18.21
N SER A 448 -18.31 -4.86 18.01
CA SER A 448 -18.38 -3.64 17.19
C SER A 448 -18.51 -3.97 15.70
N CYS A 449 -19.57 -3.46 15.07
CA CYS A 449 -19.85 -3.50 13.64
C CYS A 449 -20.84 -2.40 13.27
N ASP A 450 -21.10 -2.21 11.97
CA ASP A 450 -22.12 -1.28 11.47
C ASP A 450 -23.52 -1.90 11.47
N VAL A 451 -23.61 -3.21 11.29
CA VAL A 451 -24.86 -3.98 11.42
C VAL A 451 -24.54 -5.40 11.92
N ALA A 452 -25.43 -5.97 12.74
CA ALA A 452 -25.32 -7.36 13.18
C ALA A 452 -26.39 -8.21 12.48
N CYS A 453 -25.96 -9.27 11.80
CA CYS A 453 -26.81 -10.28 11.20
C CYS A 453 -26.89 -11.49 12.13
N LEU A 454 -28.03 -11.68 12.78
CA LEU A 454 -28.28 -12.81 13.69
C LEU A 454 -28.96 -13.92 12.89
N MET A 455 -28.25 -15.04 12.68
CA MET A 455 -28.72 -16.16 11.88
C MET A 455 -29.08 -17.37 12.74
N TYR A 456 -30.31 -17.86 12.59
CA TYR A 456 -30.78 -19.10 13.20
C TYR A 456 -31.30 -20.07 12.13
N ASP A 457 -31.26 -21.36 12.43
CA ASP A 457 -31.67 -22.43 11.53
C ASP A 457 -33.11 -22.84 11.85
N ILE A 458 -34.01 -22.77 10.87
CA ILE A 458 -35.41 -23.12 11.09
C ILE A 458 -35.64 -24.60 11.39
N SER A 459 -34.70 -25.47 11.01
CA SER A 459 -34.76 -26.92 11.23
C SER A 459 -34.21 -27.33 12.60
N ASP A 460 -33.44 -26.46 13.26
CA ASP A 460 -32.90 -26.69 14.61
C ASP A 460 -33.72 -25.91 15.66
N PRO A 461 -34.41 -26.60 16.60
CA PRO A 461 -35.24 -25.96 17.62
C PRO A 461 -34.46 -25.12 18.64
N HIS A 462 -33.15 -25.33 18.78
CA HIS A 462 -32.33 -24.62 19.78
C HIS A 462 -31.57 -23.41 19.20
N SER A 463 -31.49 -23.31 17.87
CA SER A 463 -30.64 -22.33 17.19
C SER A 463 -31.02 -20.88 17.52
N PHE A 464 -32.32 -20.58 17.60
CA PHE A 464 -32.81 -19.23 17.88
C PHE A 464 -32.48 -18.74 19.31
N ASN A 465 -32.43 -19.66 20.28
CA ASN A 465 -32.10 -19.31 21.67
C ASN A 465 -30.71 -18.67 21.77
N TYR A 466 -29.76 -19.15 20.97
CA TYR A 466 -28.42 -18.56 20.87
C TYR A 466 -28.47 -17.11 20.39
N CYS A 467 -29.13 -16.85 19.25
CA CYS A 467 -29.26 -15.50 18.68
C CYS A 467 -29.90 -14.52 19.66
N ALA A 468 -30.97 -14.94 20.36
CA ALA A 468 -31.64 -14.11 21.33
C ALA A 468 -30.79 -13.83 22.59
N SER A 469 -29.95 -14.78 23.00
CA SER A 469 -29.00 -14.58 24.11
C SER A 469 -27.93 -13.54 23.76
N ILE A 470 -27.32 -13.66 22.58
CA ILE A 470 -26.31 -12.70 22.08
C ILE A 470 -26.90 -11.30 21.92
N TYR A 471 -28.13 -11.20 21.37
CA TYR A 471 -28.81 -9.92 21.25
C TYR A 471 -28.99 -9.23 22.61
N LYS A 472 -29.50 -9.96 23.61
CA LYS A 472 -29.72 -9.41 24.96
C LYS A 472 -28.42 -9.01 25.65
N GLN A 473 -27.35 -9.77 25.46
CA GLN A 473 -26.07 -9.52 26.12
C GLN A 473 -25.28 -8.36 25.51
N HIS A 474 -25.28 -8.23 24.17
CA HIS A 474 -24.34 -7.32 23.48
C HIS A 474 -25.01 -6.21 22.67
N TYR A 475 -26.22 -6.44 22.15
CA TYR A 475 -26.82 -5.54 21.16
C TYR A 475 -28.05 -4.77 21.66
N MET A 476 -28.73 -5.26 22.69
CA MET A 476 -29.98 -4.68 23.21
C MET A 476 -29.82 -3.23 23.70
N GLU A 477 -28.70 -2.88 24.32
CA GLU A 477 -28.38 -1.52 24.77
C GLU A 477 -27.46 -0.77 23.78
N SER A 478 -27.14 -1.38 22.64
CA SER A 478 -26.24 -0.81 21.65
C SER A 478 -27.00 0.03 20.60
N ASN A 479 -26.30 0.98 19.99
CA ASN A 479 -26.81 1.69 18.80
C ASN A 479 -26.60 0.90 17.49
N ILE A 480 -26.23 -0.38 17.57
CA ILE A 480 -25.94 -1.20 16.40
C ILE A 480 -27.25 -1.84 15.92
N PRO A 481 -27.65 -1.60 14.66
CA PRO A 481 -28.83 -2.21 14.08
C PRO A 481 -28.64 -3.72 13.97
N CYS A 482 -29.65 -4.48 14.37
CA CYS A 482 -29.67 -5.94 14.24
C CYS A 482 -30.74 -6.37 13.22
N VAL A 483 -30.41 -7.36 12.41
CA VAL A 483 -31.33 -8.03 11.47
C VAL A 483 -31.32 -9.52 11.79
N LEU A 484 -32.50 -10.11 11.95
CA LEU A 484 -32.66 -11.53 12.20
C LEU A 484 -32.92 -12.26 10.88
N VAL A 485 -32.16 -13.32 10.61
CA VAL A 485 -32.25 -14.14 9.39
C VAL A 485 -32.57 -15.58 9.77
N ALA A 486 -33.62 -16.11 9.15
CA ALA A 486 -34.06 -17.49 9.26
C ALA A 486 -33.44 -18.29 8.11
N SER A 487 -32.43 -19.11 8.38
CA SER A 487 -31.72 -19.89 7.37
C SER A 487 -32.37 -21.26 7.14
N LYS A 488 -32.07 -21.85 5.97
CA LYS A 488 -32.55 -23.17 5.52
C LYS A 488 -34.07 -23.26 5.38
N VAL A 489 -34.68 -22.21 4.83
CA VAL A 489 -36.15 -22.17 4.62
C VAL A 489 -36.69 -23.22 3.64
N ASP A 490 -35.79 -23.91 2.95
CA ASP A 490 -36.06 -25.12 2.15
C ASP A 490 -36.39 -26.36 2.99
N LEU A 491 -36.05 -26.35 4.28
CA LEU A 491 -36.34 -27.43 5.23
C LEU A 491 -37.66 -27.17 5.99
N PRO A 492 -38.30 -28.21 6.56
CA PRO A 492 -39.50 -28.01 7.36
C PRO A 492 -39.22 -27.21 8.63
N GLU A 493 -39.99 -26.15 8.86
CA GLU A 493 -39.86 -25.28 10.05
C GLU A 493 -40.24 -26.04 11.33
N VAL A 494 -39.32 -26.02 12.30
CA VAL A 494 -39.50 -26.59 13.63
C VAL A 494 -39.75 -25.48 14.65
N LYS A 495 -40.62 -25.75 15.62
CA LYS A 495 -40.92 -24.82 16.72
C LYS A 495 -39.66 -24.52 17.54
N GLN A 496 -39.29 -23.24 17.60
CA GLN A 496 -38.11 -22.75 18.32
C GLN A 496 -38.32 -22.74 19.85
N PHE A 497 -37.34 -23.24 20.60
CA PHE A 497 -37.38 -23.36 22.06
C PHE A 497 -36.71 -22.16 22.76
N HIS A 498 -37.38 -20.99 22.73
CA HIS A 498 -36.93 -19.76 23.43
C HIS A 498 -38.03 -19.12 24.31
N GLY A 499 -39.22 -19.72 24.39
CA GLY A 499 -40.37 -19.19 25.14
C GLY A 499 -41.16 -18.08 24.42
N MET A 500 -40.64 -17.54 23.31
CA MET A 500 -41.34 -16.67 22.35
C MET A 500 -40.94 -17.08 20.94
N THR A 501 -41.80 -16.84 19.95
CA THR A 501 -41.46 -17.07 18.54
C THR A 501 -40.46 -16.02 18.04
N PRO A 502 -39.66 -16.32 16.99
CA PRO A 502 -38.74 -15.34 16.40
C PRO A 502 -39.44 -14.03 15.97
N ALA A 503 -40.65 -14.11 15.42
CA ALA A 503 -41.43 -12.95 15.03
C ALA A 503 -41.89 -12.11 16.24
N GLU A 504 -42.38 -12.75 17.30
CA GLU A 504 -42.75 -12.07 18.56
C GLU A 504 -41.54 -11.39 19.21
N PHE A 505 -40.38 -12.04 19.16
CA PHE A 505 -39.13 -11.47 19.66
C PHE A 505 -38.75 -10.20 18.90
N CYS A 506 -38.78 -10.23 17.56
CA CYS A 506 -38.50 -9.05 16.75
C CYS A 506 -39.49 -7.91 17.05
N TYR A 507 -40.79 -8.23 17.13
CA TYR A 507 -41.82 -7.24 17.46
C TYR A 507 -41.58 -6.60 18.83
N LYS A 508 -41.31 -7.40 19.87
CA LYS A 508 -41.04 -6.94 21.23
C LYS A 508 -39.84 -6.00 21.31
N HIS A 509 -38.79 -6.30 20.53
CA HIS A 509 -37.54 -5.56 20.53
C HIS A 509 -37.44 -4.50 19.41
N ARG A 510 -38.52 -4.24 18.66
CA ARG A 510 -38.59 -3.29 17.53
C ARG A 510 -37.54 -3.56 16.44
N LEU A 511 -37.25 -4.84 16.22
CA LEU A 511 -36.38 -5.31 15.15
C LEU A 511 -37.23 -5.58 13.89
N PRO A 512 -36.60 -5.56 12.69
CA PRO A 512 -37.24 -6.07 11.48
C PRO A 512 -37.76 -7.50 11.66
N PRO A 513 -38.84 -7.88 10.94
CA PRO A 513 -39.31 -9.27 10.96
C PRO A 513 -38.20 -10.22 10.47
N PRO A 514 -38.20 -11.49 10.94
CA PRO A 514 -37.20 -12.48 10.53
C PRO A 514 -37.21 -12.65 9.00
N MET A 515 -36.05 -12.50 8.37
CA MET A 515 -35.91 -12.59 6.92
C MET A 515 -35.59 -14.03 6.49
N PRO A 516 -36.38 -14.65 5.58
CA PRO A 516 -36.14 -16.01 5.12
C PRO A 516 -34.95 -16.09 4.17
N PHE A 517 -34.08 -17.09 4.35
CA PHE A 517 -32.90 -17.34 3.53
C PHE A 517 -32.72 -18.84 3.23
N SER A 518 -32.45 -19.18 1.97
CA SER A 518 -31.99 -20.51 1.53
C SER A 518 -30.98 -20.35 0.40
N THR A 519 -30.01 -21.27 0.34
CA THR A 519 -29.02 -21.33 -0.75
C THR A 519 -29.57 -21.96 -2.02
N LEU A 520 -30.66 -22.73 -1.93
CA LEU A 520 -31.29 -23.41 -3.08
C LEU A 520 -32.20 -22.47 -3.88
N SER A 521 -32.70 -21.41 -3.25
CA SER A 521 -33.52 -20.37 -3.87
C SER A 521 -32.83 -19.01 -3.79
N LEU A 522 -31.80 -18.81 -4.63
CA LEU A 522 -31.15 -17.52 -4.89
C LEU A 522 -32.06 -16.57 -5.71
N ASP A 523 -33.32 -16.47 -5.30
CA ASP A 523 -34.31 -15.55 -5.86
C ASP A 523 -33.99 -14.10 -5.43
N SER A 524 -34.68 -13.11 -6.02
CA SER A 524 -34.54 -11.68 -5.69
C SER A 524 -34.70 -11.37 -4.18
N THR A 525 -35.41 -12.23 -3.45
CA THR A 525 -35.58 -12.19 -1.99
C THR A 525 -34.29 -12.39 -1.21
N SER A 526 -33.36 -13.24 -1.67
CA SER A 526 -32.06 -13.44 -1.03
C SER A 526 -31.16 -12.21 -1.18
N LYS A 527 -31.14 -11.59 -2.36
CA LYS A 527 -30.41 -10.35 -2.65
C LYS A 527 -30.94 -9.16 -1.83
N ASN A 528 -32.23 -9.15 -1.52
CA ASN A 528 -32.84 -8.13 -0.66
C ASN A 528 -32.30 -8.15 0.78
N ILE A 529 -31.78 -9.28 1.29
CA ILE A 529 -31.22 -9.36 2.65
C ILE A 529 -29.95 -8.52 2.75
N TYR A 530 -29.02 -8.65 1.79
CA TYR A 530 -27.78 -7.87 1.79
C TYR A 530 -28.06 -6.38 1.62
N THR A 531 -28.99 -6.01 0.74
CA THR A 531 -29.46 -4.62 0.59
C THR A 531 -30.07 -4.10 1.89
N ARG A 532 -30.84 -4.92 2.62
CA ARG A 532 -31.41 -4.54 3.92
C ARG A 532 -30.33 -4.37 4.98
N LEU A 533 -29.32 -5.23 5.02
CA LEU A 533 -28.19 -5.12 5.94
C LEU A 533 -27.43 -3.82 5.72
N ALA A 534 -27.09 -3.49 4.47
CA ALA A 534 -26.41 -2.25 4.14
C ALA A 534 -27.29 -1.02 4.39
N TRP A 535 -28.59 -1.09 4.11
CA TRP A 535 -29.53 -0.03 4.45
C TRP A 535 -29.61 0.21 5.97
N ALA A 536 -29.64 -0.87 6.76
CA ALA A 536 -29.63 -0.78 8.22
C ALA A 536 -28.33 -0.15 8.73
N ALA A 537 -27.18 -0.50 8.14
CA ALA A 537 -25.89 0.11 8.45
C ALA A 537 -25.84 1.61 8.09
N MET A 538 -26.40 2.01 6.95
CA MET A 538 -26.46 3.42 6.51
C MET A 538 -27.43 4.27 7.33
N TYR A 539 -28.58 3.69 7.71
CA TYR A 539 -29.65 4.38 8.44
C TYR A 539 -30.04 3.64 9.73
N PRO A 540 -29.15 3.55 10.75
CA PRO A 540 -29.43 2.81 11.98
C PRO A 540 -30.72 3.27 12.69
N HIS A 541 -31.01 4.57 12.62
CA HIS A 541 -32.18 5.20 13.23
C HIS A 541 -33.52 4.79 12.58
N LEU A 542 -33.49 4.18 11.39
CA LEU A 542 -34.68 3.73 10.66
C LEU A 542 -34.86 2.20 10.69
N ASN A 543 -33.95 1.45 11.33
CA ASN A 543 -33.93 -0.02 11.25
C ASN A 543 -35.25 -0.67 11.70
N GLY A 544 -35.95 -0.11 12.70
CA GLY A 544 -37.24 -0.60 13.19
C GLY A 544 -38.48 -0.16 12.39
N SER A 545 -38.31 0.57 11.29
CA SER A 545 -39.43 0.99 10.43
C SER A 545 -39.59 0.05 9.23
N ASP A 546 -40.83 -0.40 9.00
CA ASP A 546 -41.19 -1.23 7.86
C ASP A 546 -40.87 -0.52 6.55
N MET A 547 -40.10 -1.20 5.69
CA MET A 547 -39.59 -0.72 4.41
C MET A 547 -40.65 -0.69 3.31
N THR A 548 -41.91 -0.44 3.65
CA THR A 548 -42.89 -0.03 2.64
C THR A 548 -42.72 1.47 2.47
N ASN A 549 -41.89 1.89 1.51
CA ASN A 549 -41.69 3.29 1.10
C ASN A 549 -43.02 4.06 0.93
N THR A 550 -44.10 3.34 0.63
CA THR A 550 -45.46 3.86 0.55
C THR A 550 -45.96 4.45 1.88
N THR A 551 -45.73 3.80 3.02
CA THR A 551 -46.34 4.20 4.30
C THR A 551 -45.67 5.44 4.90
N PHE A 552 -44.37 5.63 4.70
CA PHE A 552 -43.66 6.83 5.14
C PHE A 552 -44.08 8.06 4.33
N TRP A 553 -44.03 7.98 2.99
CA TRP A 553 -44.48 9.06 2.13
C TRP A 553 -45.98 9.34 2.25
N LEU A 554 -46.82 8.31 2.46
CA LEU A 554 -48.25 8.50 2.75
C LEU A 554 -48.47 9.23 4.07
N ARG A 555 -47.71 8.92 5.14
CA ARG A 555 -47.84 9.63 6.43
C ARG A 555 -47.37 11.08 6.34
N VAL A 556 -46.29 11.34 5.59
CA VAL A 556 -45.78 12.71 5.34
C VAL A 556 -46.76 13.50 4.47
N ALA A 557 -47.31 12.89 3.41
CA ALA A 557 -48.29 13.52 2.53
C ALA A 557 -49.64 13.78 3.21
N LEU A 558 -50.12 12.85 4.05
CA LEU A 558 -51.31 13.05 4.88
C LEU A 558 -51.10 14.17 5.90
N GLY A 559 -49.92 14.23 6.53
CA GLY A 559 -49.56 15.29 7.47
C GLY A 559 -49.53 16.68 6.81
N SER A 560 -48.90 16.80 5.64
CA SER A 560 -48.85 18.08 4.91
C SER A 560 -50.21 18.51 4.37
N ALA A 561 -51.04 17.58 3.92
CA ALA A 561 -52.41 17.86 3.48
C ALA A 561 -53.28 18.39 4.63
N VAL A 562 -53.19 17.79 5.83
CA VAL A 562 -53.95 18.25 7.01
C VAL A 562 -53.54 19.66 7.43
N VAL A 563 -52.24 19.97 7.41
CA VAL A 563 -51.74 21.32 7.72
C VAL A 563 -52.21 22.34 6.67
N ALA A 564 -52.20 21.99 5.39
CA ALA A 564 -52.69 22.85 4.33
C ALA A 564 -54.21 23.13 4.45
N VAL A 565 -55.01 22.11 4.78
CA VAL A 565 -56.46 22.26 4.99
C VAL A 565 -56.76 23.10 6.24
N LEU A 566 -56.04 22.89 7.34
CA LEU A 566 -56.17 23.71 8.55
C LEU A 566 -55.74 25.16 8.29
N GLY A 567 -54.63 25.37 7.59
CA GLY A 567 -54.17 26.69 7.18
C GLY A 567 -55.18 27.42 6.30
N PHE A 568 -55.79 26.71 5.34
CA PHE A 568 -56.83 27.25 4.48
C PHE A 568 -58.14 27.55 5.24
N ALA A 569 -58.53 26.69 6.18
CA ALA A 569 -59.69 26.92 7.03
C ALA A 569 -59.50 28.14 7.95
N ILE A 570 -58.32 28.29 8.55
CA ILE A 570 -57.96 29.45 9.37
C ILE A 570 -57.94 30.72 8.50
N TYR A 571 -57.31 30.68 7.32
CA TYR A 571 -57.31 31.78 6.37
C TYR A 571 -58.74 32.22 6.01
N ARG A 572 -59.63 31.26 5.72
CA ARG A 572 -61.03 31.54 5.36
C ARG A 572 -61.85 32.06 6.55
N ALA A 573 -61.54 31.62 7.77
CA ALA A 573 -62.16 32.14 8.98
C ALA A 573 -61.73 33.59 9.26
N VAL A 574 -60.44 33.89 9.10
CA VAL A 574 -59.89 35.25 9.25
C VAL A 574 -60.41 36.19 8.15
N ALA A 575 -60.54 35.70 6.91
CA ALA A 575 -61.08 36.48 5.79
C ALA A 575 -62.60 36.76 5.90
N ARG A 576 -63.33 36.06 6.78
CA ARG A 576 -64.74 36.36 7.12
C ARG A 576 -64.90 37.29 8.31
N LEU A 577 -63.82 37.55 9.05
CA LEU A 577 -63.77 38.47 10.21
C LEU A 577 -63.24 39.86 9.84
N LYS A 578 -62.79 40.05 8.58
CA LYS A 578 -62.67 41.35 7.91
C LYS A 578 -63.89 41.57 7.04
#